data_AF-A0A955HR90-F1
#
_entry.id   AF-A0A955HR90-F1
#
_cell.length_a   1.000
_cell.length_b   1.000
_cell.length_c   1.000
_cell.angle_alpha   90.00
_cell.angle_beta   90.00
_cell.angle_gamma   90.00
#
_symmetry.space_group_name_H-M   'P 1'
#
loop_
_entity.id
_entity.type
_entity.pdbx_description
1 polymer ?
#
loop_
_entity_poly.entity_id
_entity_poly.type
_entity_poly.pdbx_seq_one_letter_code
_entity_poly.pdbx_strand_id
1 'polypeptide(L)'
;RGSALIAWLAPSLGQREATKLIAMVGEDQLLLANEVQKLTTYAGDRPVTCEDIENLVMLSTEKAVWQLMDLLGAKKREEALQFTETILKRGENPHGLWSMFLWMVAQFSQVAAQVIEGNTNPQSIAKACGMHPNTARNLISLAQSYDHKRLLHLITLVIDSDIKLKTGGFKATDQSPEELNAILDTRIAAVI
;
A
#
# COMPACT_ATOMS: atom_id res chain seq x y z
N ARG A 1 4.32 -20.19 2.65
CA ARG A 1 2.99 -19.96 3.27
C ARG A 1 1.88 -19.94 2.22
N GLY A 2 2.07 -19.32 1.04
CA GLY A 2 1.06 -19.35 -0.04
C GLY A 2 0.79 -20.69 -0.77
N SER A 3 1.62 -21.74 -0.64
CA SER A 3 1.45 -22.98 -1.41
C SER A 3 0.15 -23.75 -1.09
N ALA A 4 -0.30 -23.71 0.17
CA ALA A 4 -1.55 -24.35 0.58
C ALA A 4 -2.78 -23.62 0.04
N LEU A 5 -2.76 -22.29 0.03
CA LEU A 5 -3.84 -21.46 -0.54
C LEU A 5 -3.93 -21.61 -2.06
N ILE A 6 -2.78 -21.66 -2.75
CA ILE A 6 -2.74 -21.95 -4.19
C ILE A 6 -3.36 -23.31 -4.47
N ALA A 7 -3.02 -24.34 -3.68
CA ALA A 7 -3.59 -25.68 -3.84
C ALA A 7 -5.11 -25.70 -3.61
N TRP A 8 -5.62 -24.87 -2.71
CA TRP A 8 -7.06 -24.72 -2.46
C TRP A 8 -7.80 -24.00 -3.59
N LEU A 9 -7.19 -22.98 -4.19
CA LEU A 9 -7.79 -22.17 -5.27
C LEU A 9 -7.64 -22.79 -6.67
N ALA A 10 -6.56 -23.55 -6.90
CA ALA A 10 -6.23 -24.08 -8.22
C ALA A 10 -7.33 -24.94 -8.88
N PRO A 11 -8.13 -25.74 -8.15
CA PRO A 11 -9.25 -26.47 -8.75
C PRO A 11 -10.32 -25.57 -9.37
N SER A 12 -10.51 -24.35 -8.85
CA SER A 12 -11.54 -23.42 -9.32
C SER A 12 -11.02 -22.43 -10.37
N LEU A 13 -9.75 -22.03 -10.30
CA LEU A 13 -9.21 -20.95 -11.13
C LEU A 13 -8.05 -21.38 -12.05
N GLY A 14 -7.35 -22.47 -11.74
CA GLY A 14 -6.04 -22.77 -12.30
C GLY A 14 -4.89 -22.19 -11.44
N GLN A 15 -3.70 -22.77 -11.56
CA GLN A 15 -2.56 -22.44 -10.68
C GLN A 15 -2.01 -21.03 -10.92
N ARG A 16 -1.99 -20.56 -12.18
CA ARG A 16 -1.46 -19.24 -12.53
C ARG A 16 -2.39 -18.15 -12.02
N GLU A 17 -3.69 -18.33 -12.22
CA GLU A 17 -4.78 -17.46 -11.81
C GLU A 17 -4.86 -17.39 -10.28
N ALA A 18 -4.81 -18.54 -9.60
CA ALA A 18 -4.76 -18.59 -8.13
C ALA A 18 -3.56 -17.81 -7.56
N THR A 19 -2.38 -17.98 -8.17
CA THR A 19 -1.17 -17.26 -7.76
C THR A 19 -1.35 -15.74 -7.93
N LYS A 20 -1.92 -15.32 -9.06
CA LYS A 20 -2.19 -13.91 -9.35
C LYS A 20 -3.21 -13.31 -8.39
N LEU A 21 -4.29 -14.03 -8.11
CA LEU A 21 -5.31 -13.60 -7.17
C LEU A 21 -4.73 -13.38 -5.78
N ILE A 22 -3.94 -14.33 -5.26
CA ILE A 22 -3.26 -14.20 -3.97
C ILE A 22 -2.27 -13.04 -3.97
N ALA A 23 -1.58 -12.80 -5.08
CA ALA A 23 -0.67 -11.66 -5.20
C ALA A 23 -1.41 -10.32 -5.05
N MET A 24 -2.63 -10.22 -5.58
CA MET A 24 -3.43 -8.98 -5.54
C MET A 24 -4.22 -8.81 -4.24
N VAL A 25 -4.75 -9.89 -3.70
CA VAL A 25 -5.70 -9.87 -2.57
C VAL A 25 -5.00 -10.11 -1.23
N GLY A 26 -3.98 -10.97 -1.21
CA GLY A 26 -3.34 -11.43 0.01
C GLY A 26 -3.83 -12.81 0.46
N GLU A 27 -3.64 -13.10 1.74
CA GLU A 27 -3.92 -14.42 2.35
C GLU A 27 -5.24 -14.44 3.14
N ASP A 28 -6.02 -13.36 3.13
CA ASP A 28 -7.35 -13.30 3.76
C ASP A 28 -8.32 -14.23 3.01
N GLN A 29 -8.72 -15.31 3.67
CA GLN A 29 -9.55 -16.36 3.08
C GLN A 29 -10.97 -15.90 2.74
N LEU A 30 -11.53 -14.98 3.53
CA LEU A 30 -12.86 -14.45 3.28
C LEU A 30 -12.84 -13.55 2.05
N LEU A 31 -11.83 -12.69 1.94
CA LEU A 31 -11.65 -11.83 0.78
C LEU A 31 -11.38 -12.66 -0.49
N LEU A 32 -10.50 -13.66 -0.40
CA LEU A 32 -10.25 -14.59 -1.51
C LEU A 32 -11.54 -15.32 -1.96
N ALA A 33 -12.35 -15.80 -1.02
CA ALA A 33 -13.62 -16.47 -1.34
C ALA A 33 -14.59 -15.55 -2.10
N ASN A 34 -14.72 -14.30 -1.65
CA ASN A 34 -15.57 -13.30 -2.31
C ASN A 34 -15.08 -12.99 -3.74
N GLU A 35 -13.77 -12.85 -3.91
CA GLU A 35 -13.16 -12.56 -5.21
C GLU A 35 -13.28 -13.75 -6.17
N VAL A 36 -13.10 -14.99 -5.68
CA VAL A 36 -13.36 -16.21 -6.46
C VAL A 36 -14.80 -16.25 -6.93
N GLN A 37 -15.77 -16.03 -6.03
CA GLN A 37 -17.19 -16.04 -6.39
C GLN A 37 -17.51 -14.98 -7.45
N LYS A 38 -16.96 -13.77 -7.32
CA LYS A 38 -17.14 -12.71 -8.31
C LYS A 38 -16.58 -13.11 -9.67
N LEU A 39 -15.36 -13.65 -9.70
CA LEU A 39 -14.67 -14.04 -10.93
C LEU A 39 -15.38 -15.19 -11.65
N THR A 40 -15.79 -16.23 -10.92
CA THR A 40 -16.51 -17.37 -11.51
C THR A 40 -17.90 -16.95 -11.99
N THR A 41 -18.59 -16.07 -11.27
CA THR A 41 -19.87 -15.51 -11.71
C THR A 41 -19.72 -14.70 -12.99
N TYR A 42 -18.65 -13.90 -13.11
CA TYR A 42 -18.37 -13.14 -14.33
C TYR A 42 -17.99 -14.03 -15.53
N ALA A 43 -17.17 -15.05 -15.29
CA ALA A 43 -16.72 -15.96 -16.33
C ALA A 43 -17.84 -16.91 -16.81
N GLY A 44 -18.81 -17.24 -15.94
CA GLY A 44 -19.87 -18.19 -16.27
C GLY A 44 -19.29 -19.57 -16.57
N ASP A 45 -19.54 -20.09 -17.77
CA ASP A 45 -19.11 -21.44 -18.16
C ASP A 45 -17.66 -21.51 -18.69
N ARG A 46 -17.02 -20.37 -18.98
CA ARG A 46 -15.62 -20.35 -19.40
C ARG A 46 -14.66 -20.31 -18.20
N PRO A 47 -13.42 -20.80 -18.33
CA PRO A 47 -12.40 -20.62 -17.31
C PRO A 47 -12.13 -19.13 -17.04
N VAL A 48 -11.85 -18.82 -15.77
CA VAL A 48 -11.31 -17.52 -15.37
C VAL A 48 -9.89 -17.38 -15.91
N THR A 49 -9.56 -16.20 -16.40
CA THR A 49 -8.24 -15.88 -16.95
C THR A 49 -7.51 -14.88 -16.07
N CYS A 50 -6.18 -14.80 -16.24
CA CYS A 50 -5.37 -13.77 -15.60
C CYS A 50 -5.78 -12.33 -15.97
N GLU A 51 -6.44 -12.13 -17.11
CA GLU A 51 -6.96 -10.83 -17.57
C GLU A 51 -8.25 -10.46 -16.82
N ASP A 52 -9.15 -11.43 -16.60
CA ASP A 52 -10.34 -11.21 -15.75
C ASP A 52 -9.95 -10.74 -14.36
N ILE A 53 -8.90 -11.34 -13.80
CA ILE A 53 -8.37 -10.97 -12.49
C ILE A 53 -7.85 -9.52 -12.51
N GLU A 54 -7.06 -9.13 -13.52
CA GLU A 54 -6.53 -7.75 -13.62
C GLU A 54 -7.60 -6.68 -13.75
N ASN A 55 -8.70 -7.03 -14.43
CA ASN A 55 -9.79 -6.12 -14.75
C ASN A 55 -10.82 -6.03 -13.62
N LEU A 56 -11.06 -7.10 -12.87
CA LEU A 56 -12.15 -7.16 -11.87
C LEU A 56 -11.68 -7.13 -10.41
N VAL A 57 -10.42 -7.49 -10.15
CA VAL A 57 -9.89 -7.55 -8.79
C VAL A 57 -9.12 -6.27 -8.50
N MET A 58 -9.50 -5.62 -7.41
CA MET A 58 -8.71 -4.51 -6.86
C MET A 58 -7.61 -5.05 -5.97
N LEU A 59 -6.49 -4.34 -5.95
CA LEU A 59 -5.43 -4.63 -5.00
C LEU A 59 -5.99 -4.42 -3.59
N SER A 60 -5.80 -5.37 -2.68
CA SER A 60 -6.27 -5.17 -1.31
C SER A 60 -5.51 -4.01 -0.66
N THR A 61 -6.16 -3.31 0.28
CA THR A 61 -5.56 -2.19 1.01
C THR A 61 -4.21 -2.60 1.61
N GLU A 62 -4.11 -3.79 2.20
CA GLU A 62 -2.86 -4.32 2.74
C GLU A 62 -1.77 -4.43 1.65
N LYS A 63 -2.09 -5.01 0.49
CA LYS A 63 -1.12 -5.13 -0.61
C LYS A 63 -0.71 -3.77 -1.17
N ALA A 64 -1.65 -2.83 -1.28
CA ALA A 64 -1.37 -1.47 -1.73
C ALA A 64 -0.42 -0.73 -0.80
N VAL A 65 -0.66 -0.84 0.51
CA VAL A 65 0.19 -0.28 1.57
C VAL A 65 1.63 -0.77 1.43
N TRP A 66 1.83 -2.09 1.32
CA TRP A 66 3.18 -2.68 1.21
C TRP A 66 3.88 -2.28 -0.08
N GLN A 67 3.19 -2.33 -1.22
CA GLN A 67 3.75 -1.96 -2.51
C GLN A 67 4.17 -0.48 -2.55
N LEU A 68 3.35 0.43 -2.01
CA LEU A 68 3.70 1.84 -1.93
C LEU A 68 4.90 2.07 -1.01
N MET A 69 4.99 1.39 0.15
CA MET A 69 6.16 1.50 1.03
C MET A 69 7.44 1.01 0.36
N ASP A 70 7.37 -0.08 -0.43
CA ASP A 70 8.51 -0.58 -1.17
C ASP A 70 8.99 0.44 -2.22
N LEU A 71 8.07 1.08 -2.95
CA LEU A 71 8.39 2.13 -3.93
C LEU A 71 9.01 3.37 -3.25
N LEU A 72 8.45 3.81 -2.12
CA LEU A 72 8.97 4.93 -1.34
C LEU A 72 10.37 4.64 -0.81
N GLY A 73 10.55 3.47 -0.17
CA GLY A 73 11.85 3.05 0.36
C GLY A 73 12.92 2.89 -0.73
N ALA A 74 12.52 2.48 -1.93
CA ALA A 74 13.39 2.41 -3.09
C ALA A 74 13.63 3.77 -3.78
N LYS A 75 13.07 4.87 -3.26
CA LYS A 75 13.15 6.24 -3.80
C LYS A 75 12.62 6.36 -5.23
N LYS A 76 11.68 5.50 -5.61
CA LYS A 76 11.05 5.47 -6.95
C LYS A 76 9.85 6.41 -6.99
N ARG A 77 10.10 7.71 -6.90
CA ARG A 77 9.07 8.75 -6.77
C ARG A 77 8.01 8.70 -7.88
N GLU A 78 8.42 8.62 -9.14
CA GLU A 78 7.49 8.60 -10.28
C GLU A 78 6.60 7.35 -10.26
N GLU A 79 7.18 6.17 -10.00
CA GLU A 79 6.42 4.93 -9.89
C GLU A 79 5.44 4.97 -8.70
N ALA A 80 5.82 5.59 -7.57
CA ALA A 80 4.95 5.75 -6.42
C ALA A 80 3.71 6.62 -6.74
N LEU A 81 3.91 7.74 -7.43
CA LEU A 81 2.81 8.64 -7.84
C LEU A 81 1.91 8.00 -8.90
N GLN A 82 2.49 7.30 -9.88
CA GLN A 82 1.71 6.54 -10.86
C GLN A 82 0.90 5.42 -10.22
N PHE A 83 1.48 4.76 -9.21
CA PHE A 83 0.79 3.72 -8.45
C PHE A 83 -0.41 4.29 -7.69
N THR A 84 -0.25 5.44 -7.00
CA THR A 84 -1.36 6.08 -6.28
C THR A 84 -2.45 6.56 -7.22
N GLU A 85 -2.09 7.14 -8.37
CA GLU A 85 -3.07 7.50 -9.40
C GLU A 85 -3.83 6.26 -9.91
N THR A 86 -3.13 5.14 -10.10
CA THR A 86 -3.73 3.89 -10.59
C THR A 86 -4.74 3.31 -9.60
N ILE A 87 -4.42 3.23 -8.31
CA ILE A 87 -5.34 2.69 -7.30
C ILE A 87 -6.58 3.58 -7.12
N LEU A 88 -6.40 4.91 -7.19
CA LEU A 88 -7.53 5.86 -7.16
C LEU A 88 -8.44 5.69 -8.38
N LYS A 89 -7.87 5.58 -9.59
CA LYS A 89 -8.64 5.31 -10.82
C LYS A 89 -9.38 3.98 -10.80
N ARG A 90 -8.84 2.99 -10.08
CA ARG A 90 -9.47 1.67 -9.91
C ARG A 90 -10.61 1.66 -8.89
N GLY A 91 -10.84 2.77 -8.19
CA GLY A 91 -11.98 2.93 -7.27
C GLY A 91 -11.62 2.97 -5.79
N GLU A 92 -10.32 3.03 -5.44
CA GLU A 92 -9.91 3.26 -4.05
C GLU A 92 -10.38 4.64 -3.59
N ASN A 93 -10.90 4.74 -2.36
CA ASN A 93 -11.33 6.02 -1.82
C ASN A 93 -10.11 6.87 -1.42
N PRO A 94 -10.01 8.15 -1.87
CA PRO A 94 -8.93 9.07 -1.49
C PRO A 94 -8.70 9.21 0.03
N HIS A 95 -9.75 9.19 0.84
CA HIS A 95 -9.65 9.18 2.31
C HIS A 95 -9.11 7.86 2.86
N GLY A 96 -9.43 6.75 2.20
CA GLY A 96 -8.84 5.43 2.50
C GLY A 96 -7.34 5.43 2.22
N LEU A 97 -6.94 5.94 1.06
CA LEU A 97 -5.53 6.11 0.70
C LEU A 97 -4.79 7.08 1.63
N TRP A 98 -5.43 8.18 2.05
CA TRP A 98 -4.88 9.09 3.05
C TRP A 98 -4.63 8.38 4.39
N SER A 99 -5.60 7.59 4.86
CA SER A 99 -5.46 6.83 6.12
C SER A 99 -4.33 5.80 6.05
N MET A 100 -4.19 5.12 4.91
CA MET A 100 -3.06 4.24 4.59
C MET A 100 -1.73 5.01 4.65
N PHE A 101 -1.67 6.18 4.01
CA PHE A 101 -0.47 7.02 3.97
C PHE A 101 -0.04 7.49 5.36
N LEU A 102 -0.99 7.91 6.22
CA LEU A 102 -0.71 8.28 7.61
C LEU A 102 -0.07 7.12 8.39
N TRP A 103 -0.64 5.92 8.26
CA TRP A 103 -0.10 4.74 8.90
C TRP A 103 1.31 4.41 8.38
N MET A 104 1.55 4.56 7.07
CA MET A 104 2.88 4.35 6.47
C MET A 104 3.91 5.34 7.02
N VAL A 105 3.56 6.62 7.15
CA VAL A 105 4.45 7.63 7.74
C VAL A 105 4.77 7.29 9.20
N ALA A 106 3.80 6.76 9.96
CA ALA A 106 4.05 6.28 11.32
C ALA A 106 5.02 5.08 11.35
N GLN A 107 4.88 4.10 10.43
CA GLN A 107 5.82 2.98 10.31
C GLN A 107 7.23 3.45 9.91
N PHE A 108 7.32 4.33 8.92
CA PHE A 108 8.60 4.91 8.50
C PHE A 108 9.27 5.68 9.65
N SER A 109 8.49 6.42 10.45
CA SER A 109 9.02 7.16 11.60
C SER A 109 9.64 6.24 12.64
N GLN A 110 9.06 5.07 12.88
CA GLN A 110 9.65 4.05 13.77
C GLN A 110 10.97 3.50 13.21
N VAL A 111 11.01 3.19 11.91
CA VAL A 111 12.23 2.74 11.23
C VAL A 111 13.31 3.81 11.30
N ALA A 112 12.96 5.07 11.01
CA ALA A 112 13.89 6.18 11.04
C ALA A 112 14.45 6.45 12.45
N ALA A 113 13.60 6.37 13.49
CA ALA A 113 14.06 6.47 14.88
C ALA A 113 15.11 5.38 15.21
N GLN A 114 14.85 4.13 14.83
CA GLN A 114 15.81 3.03 15.02
C GLN A 114 17.14 3.28 14.30
N VAL A 115 17.09 3.77 13.07
CA VAL A 115 18.30 4.09 12.27
C VAL A 115 19.08 5.25 12.90
N ILE A 116 18.40 6.28 13.41
CA ILE A 116 19.02 7.40 14.13
C ILE A 116 19.70 6.92 15.42
N GLU A 117 19.12 5.94 16.11
CA GLU A 117 19.70 5.28 17.29
C GLU A 117 20.83 4.30 16.93
N GLY A 118 21.14 4.13 15.64
CA GLY A 118 22.24 3.28 15.14
C GLY A 118 21.85 1.84 14.80
N ASN A 119 20.59 1.44 15.00
CA ASN A 119 20.11 0.14 14.54
C ASN A 119 19.85 0.16 13.04
N THR A 120 20.64 -0.58 12.28
CA THR A 120 20.51 -0.71 10.82
C THR A 120 20.29 -2.16 10.37
N ASN A 121 19.94 -3.06 11.30
CA ASN A 121 19.73 -4.47 11.01
C ASN A 121 18.29 -4.70 10.46
N PRO A 122 18.12 -5.12 9.19
CA PRO A 122 16.80 -5.27 8.58
C PRO A 122 15.91 -6.31 9.28
N GLN A 123 16.48 -7.41 9.78
CA GLN A 123 15.71 -8.45 10.47
C GLN A 123 15.23 -7.97 11.85
N SER A 124 16.08 -7.23 12.57
CA SER A 124 15.73 -6.63 13.86
C SER A 124 14.57 -5.64 13.69
N ILE A 125 14.73 -4.71 12.74
CA ILE A 125 13.72 -3.67 12.46
C ILE A 125 12.43 -4.28 11.91
N ALA A 126 12.52 -5.23 10.99
CA ALA A 126 11.35 -5.93 10.45
C ALA A 126 10.51 -6.60 11.55
N LYS A 127 11.18 -7.25 12.51
CA LYS A 127 10.52 -7.88 13.66
C LYS A 127 9.90 -6.84 14.58
N ALA A 128 10.61 -5.76 14.87
CA ALA A 128 10.13 -4.70 15.76
C ALA A 128 8.92 -3.95 15.19
N CYS A 129 8.91 -3.68 13.89
CA CYS A 129 7.84 -2.94 13.21
C CYS A 129 6.78 -3.83 12.55
N GLY A 130 6.88 -5.16 12.70
CA GLY A 130 5.89 -6.11 12.15
C GLY A 130 5.77 -6.06 10.61
N MET A 131 6.88 -5.86 9.90
CA MET A 131 6.91 -5.73 8.44
C MET A 131 7.79 -6.77 7.76
N HIS A 132 7.71 -6.88 6.43
CA HIS A 132 8.58 -7.77 5.68
C HIS A 132 10.05 -7.29 5.69
N PRO A 133 11.04 -8.21 5.77
CA PRO A 133 12.46 -7.84 5.78
C PRO A 133 12.93 -7.03 4.57
N ASN A 134 12.32 -7.25 3.39
CA ASN A 134 12.64 -6.48 2.20
C ASN A 134 12.15 -5.03 2.31
N THR A 135 10.91 -4.82 2.78
CA THR A 135 10.38 -3.48 3.05
C THR A 135 11.22 -2.76 4.10
N ALA A 136 11.58 -3.45 5.19
CA ALA A 136 12.48 -2.88 6.20
C ALA A 136 13.82 -2.44 5.60
N ARG A 137 14.44 -3.27 4.74
CA ARG A 137 15.70 -2.92 4.07
C ARG A 137 15.57 -1.63 3.23
N ASN A 138 14.49 -1.52 2.45
CA ASN A 138 14.24 -0.35 1.62
C ASN A 138 13.99 0.90 2.50
N LEU A 139 13.16 0.78 3.54
CA LEU A 139 12.89 1.90 4.45
C LEU A 139 14.13 2.31 5.26
N ILE A 140 15.02 1.38 5.63
CA ILE A 140 16.31 1.71 6.26
C ILE A 140 17.16 2.56 5.31
N SER A 141 17.23 2.19 4.03
CA SER A 141 17.99 2.96 3.02
C SER A 141 17.44 4.38 2.85
N LEU A 142 16.12 4.55 2.87
CA LEU A 142 15.48 5.86 2.89
C LEU A 142 15.78 6.63 4.18
N ALA A 143 15.62 5.97 5.34
CA ALA A 143 15.83 6.55 6.66
C ALA A 143 17.27 7.04 6.89
N GLN A 144 18.28 6.43 6.27
CA GLN A 144 19.67 6.90 6.33
C GLN A 144 19.85 8.32 5.76
N SER A 145 18.90 8.81 4.94
CA SER A 145 18.90 10.19 4.44
C SER A 145 18.06 11.17 5.28
N TYR A 146 17.59 10.73 6.45
CA TYR A 146 16.83 11.52 7.40
C TYR A 146 17.63 11.78 8.67
N ASP A 147 17.70 13.05 9.07
CA ASP A 147 18.07 13.43 10.43
C ASP A 147 16.80 13.68 11.27
N HIS A 148 16.99 13.93 12.56
CA HIS A 148 15.88 14.20 13.48
C HIS A 148 15.01 15.39 13.03
N LYS A 149 15.63 16.44 12.49
CA LYS A 149 14.93 17.65 12.04
C LYS A 149 14.06 17.38 10.82
N ARG A 150 14.58 16.68 9.81
CA ARG A 150 13.87 16.31 8.60
C ARG A 150 12.71 15.36 8.91
N LEU A 151 12.93 14.39 9.81
CA LEU A 151 11.88 13.47 10.24
C LEU A 151 10.74 14.21 10.95
N LEU A 152 11.07 15.08 11.91
CA LEU A 152 10.08 15.89 12.61
C LEU A 152 9.30 16.79 11.64
N HIS A 153 9.99 17.43 10.69
CA HIS A 153 9.33 18.25 9.66
C HIS A 153 8.32 17.45 8.83
N LEU A 154 8.69 16.25 8.37
CA LEU A 154 7.79 15.37 7.62
C LEU A 154 6.54 15.03 8.45
N ILE A 155 6.73 14.61 9.71
CA ILE A 155 5.64 14.24 10.61
C ILE A 155 4.70 15.43 10.83
N THR A 156 5.24 16.62 11.14
CA THR A 156 4.45 17.85 11.33
C THR A 156 3.67 18.21 10.06
N LEU A 157 4.31 18.16 8.89
CA LEU A 157 3.66 18.46 7.62
C LEU A 157 2.46 17.54 7.34
N VAL A 158 2.59 16.26 7.65
CA VAL A 158 1.54 15.25 7.46
C VAL A 158 0.41 15.44 8.47
N ILE A 159 0.74 15.68 9.76
CA ILE A 159 -0.24 15.96 10.81
C ILE A 159 -1.05 17.23 10.51
N ASP A 160 -0.39 18.32 10.11
CA ASP A 160 -1.06 19.57 9.75
C ASP A 160 -2.06 19.38 8.61
N SER A 161 -1.72 18.50 7.66
CA SER A 161 -2.59 18.18 6.53
C SER A 161 -3.79 17.34 6.99
N ASP A 162 -3.59 16.39 7.89
CA ASP A 162 -4.68 15.58 8.47
C ASP A 162 -5.66 16.44 9.29
N ILE A 163 -5.14 17.37 10.09
CA ILE A 163 -5.96 18.33 10.86
C ILE A 163 -6.80 19.16 9.91
N LYS A 164 -6.20 19.74 8.85
CA LYS A 164 -6.92 20.55 7.86
C LYS A 164 -7.98 19.75 7.11
N LEU A 165 -7.70 18.48 6.76
CA LEU A 165 -8.69 17.60 6.14
C LEU A 165 -9.89 17.35 7.06
N LYS A 166 -9.65 17.08 8.35
CA LYS A 166 -10.71 16.78 9.33
C LYS A 166 -11.49 18.01 9.81
N THR A 167 -10.92 19.19 9.69
CA THR A 167 -11.54 20.47 10.12
C THR A 167 -12.18 21.26 8.98
N GLY A 168 -12.20 20.71 7.76
CA GLY A 168 -12.74 21.41 6.58
C GLY A 168 -11.86 22.56 6.08
N GLY A 169 -10.58 22.58 6.48
CA GLY A 169 -9.58 23.51 5.96
C GLY A 169 -9.19 23.23 4.50
N PHE A 170 -9.54 22.04 3.99
CA PHE A 170 -9.55 21.71 2.57
C PHE A 170 -10.99 21.42 2.13
N LYS A 171 -11.35 21.81 0.91
CA LYS A 171 -12.63 21.54 0.26
C LYS A 171 -12.63 20.15 -0.40
N ALA A 172 -12.02 19.17 0.24
CA ALA A 172 -12.10 17.79 -0.20
C ALA A 172 -13.42 17.19 0.31
N THR A 173 -14.24 16.70 -0.61
CA THR A 173 -15.43 15.89 -0.29
C THR A 173 -15.38 14.61 -1.10
N ASP A 174 -16.17 13.60 -0.73
CA ASP A 174 -16.30 12.37 -1.53
C ASP A 174 -16.70 12.65 -3.00
N GLN A 175 -17.37 13.77 -3.27
CA GLN A 175 -17.83 14.18 -4.61
C GLN A 175 -16.83 15.11 -5.33
N SER A 176 -15.80 15.60 -4.64
CA SER A 176 -14.76 16.49 -5.20
C SER A 176 -13.42 16.20 -4.52
N PRO A 177 -12.78 15.08 -4.86
CA PRO A 177 -11.57 14.61 -4.20
C PRO A 177 -10.28 15.24 -4.75
N GLU A 178 -10.35 16.13 -5.73
CA GLU A 178 -9.17 16.63 -6.48
C GLU A 178 -8.15 17.30 -5.57
N GLU A 179 -8.63 18.03 -4.56
CA GLU A 179 -7.77 18.67 -3.57
C GLU A 179 -7.06 17.64 -2.67
N LEU A 180 -7.76 16.57 -2.26
CA LEU A 180 -7.15 15.48 -1.49
C LEU A 180 -6.13 14.69 -2.33
N ASN A 181 -6.41 14.45 -3.60
CA ASN A 181 -5.46 13.80 -4.52
C ASN A 181 -4.18 14.64 -4.67
N ALA A 182 -4.33 15.96 -4.87
CA ALA A 182 -3.18 16.87 -4.95
C ALA A 182 -2.37 16.91 -3.64
N ILE A 183 -3.05 16.86 -2.48
CA ILE A 183 -2.39 16.76 -1.17
C ILE A 183 -1.64 15.45 -1.07
N LEU A 184 -2.27 14.32 -1.40
CA LEU A 184 -1.65 12.99 -1.39
C LEU A 184 -0.37 12.98 -2.22
N ASP A 185 -0.42 13.42 -3.49
CA ASP A 185 0.73 13.46 -4.38
C ASP A 185 1.86 14.33 -3.80
N THR A 186 1.52 15.51 -3.28
CA THR A 186 2.49 16.43 -2.68
C THR A 186 3.14 15.83 -1.43
N ARG A 187 2.37 15.11 -0.60
CA ARG A 187 2.87 14.52 0.65
C ARG A 187 3.67 13.24 0.42
N ILE A 188 3.24 12.41 -0.50
CA ILE A 188 3.98 11.23 -0.97
C ILE A 188 5.33 11.66 -1.54
N ALA A 189 5.34 12.71 -2.37
CA ALA A 189 6.57 13.26 -2.91
C ALA A 189 7.51 13.83 -1.85
N ALA A 190 6.99 14.34 -0.72
CA ALA A 190 7.81 14.91 0.36
C ALA A 190 8.53 13.86 1.21
N VAL A 191 8.18 12.58 1.08
CA VAL A 191 8.85 11.45 1.77
C VAL A 191 10.19 11.08 1.13
N ILE A 192 10.42 11.44 -0.14
CA ILE A 192 11.64 11.09 -0.91
C ILE A 192 12.46 12.36 -1.14
#